data_AF-A0A3B9LP85-F1
#
_entry.id   AF-A0A3B9LP85-F1
#
_cell.length_a   1.000
_cell.length_b   1.000
_cell.length_c   1.000
_cell.angle_alpha   90.00
_cell.angle_beta   90.00
_cell.angle_gamma   90.00
#
_symmetry.space_group_name_H-M   'P 1'
#
loop_
_entity.id
_entity.type
_entity.pdbx_description
1 polymer ?
#
loop_
_entity_poly.entity_id
_entity_poly.type
_entity_poly.pdbx_seq_one_letter_code
_entity_poly.pdbx_strand_id
1 'polypeptide(L)'
;MITRRAFLKASLAGGAAVAFPQTALQLFSTPIWSAISAPLLEVAAGETLITILHTNDTHSQIDPLPSNDKQYPGKGGVARRATLVKRVRKENPNTLLIDAGDVFQGTPYFNFYKGEVEYKSMSLIGYDVGTLGNHDFDNGVDALAAAMKFANFDFVSSNYDIRGTPLESRVKPYVVRVIGGVRVGLFGLGISPDNLITPENFKGVKYNDPVKASREVVGTLRGREGCTLVVGMSHLGYYPNAAEGEIGDTQV
;
A
#
# COMPACT_ATOMS: atom_id res chain seq x y z
N MET A 1 35.49 18.52 -6.70
CA MET A 1 34.32 18.55 -5.78
C MET A 1 33.18 19.23 -6.51
N ILE A 2 32.21 18.44 -7.00
CA ILE A 2 31.09 18.90 -7.83
C ILE A 2 29.87 19.03 -6.92
N THR A 3 29.25 20.20 -6.86
CA THR A 3 28.08 20.43 -6.00
C THR A 3 26.80 19.93 -6.68
N ARG A 4 25.85 19.43 -5.87
CA ARG A 4 24.53 18.88 -6.28
C ARG A 4 23.74 19.78 -7.24
N ARG A 5 24.02 21.09 -7.24
CA ARG A 5 23.37 22.11 -8.08
C ARG A 5 23.93 22.20 -9.51
N ALA A 6 25.16 21.72 -9.74
CA ALA A 6 25.77 21.67 -11.07
C ALA A 6 25.35 20.40 -11.84
N PHE A 7 25.10 19.28 -11.14
CA PHE A 7 24.68 18.02 -11.76
C PHE A 7 23.28 18.09 -12.37
N LEU A 8 22.33 18.79 -11.73
CA LEU A 8 20.95 18.93 -12.22
C LEU A 8 20.80 19.88 -13.42
N LYS A 9 21.81 20.69 -13.75
CA LYS A 9 21.81 21.51 -14.97
C LYS A 9 22.35 20.75 -16.18
N ALA A 10 23.02 19.62 -15.99
CA ALA A 10 23.66 18.86 -17.07
C ALA A 10 22.77 17.78 -17.68
N SER A 11 21.59 17.49 -17.12
CA SER A 11 20.64 16.52 -17.69
C SER A 11 19.81 17.08 -18.86
N LEU A 12 20.03 18.34 -19.25
CA LEU A 12 19.51 18.93 -20.48
C LEU A 12 20.61 18.98 -21.55
N ALA A 13 21.01 17.80 -22.03
CA ALA A 13 21.66 17.62 -23.34
C ALA A 13 21.68 16.13 -23.69
N GLY A 14 20.61 15.63 -24.31
CA GLY A 14 20.54 14.23 -24.75
C GLY A 14 19.14 13.77 -25.15
N GLY A 15 18.60 14.36 -26.22
CA GLY A 15 17.60 13.78 -27.13
C GLY A 15 16.51 12.85 -26.56
N ALA A 16 15.48 13.43 -25.94
CA ALA A 16 14.07 13.11 -26.16
C ALA A 16 13.24 14.16 -25.42
N ALA A 17 12.53 15.01 -26.14
CA ALA A 17 11.72 16.06 -25.56
C ALA A 17 10.57 15.45 -24.75
N VAL A 18 10.70 15.40 -23.43
CA VAL A 18 9.56 15.25 -22.52
C VAL A 18 9.07 16.65 -22.23
N ALA A 19 8.09 17.10 -23.02
CA ALA A 19 7.38 18.33 -22.74
C ALA A 19 6.51 18.10 -21.49
N PHE A 20 6.96 18.57 -20.33
CA PHE A 20 6.07 18.74 -19.20
C PHE A 20 5.17 19.94 -19.50
N PRO A 21 3.84 19.78 -19.57
CA PRO A 21 2.96 20.94 -19.65
C PRO A 21 3.20 21.81 -18.41
N GLN A 22 3.23 23.13 -18.59
CA GLN A 22 3.49 24.12 -17.54
C GLN A 22 2.53 24.02 -16.33
N THR A 23 1.47 23.22 -16.43
CA THR A 23 0.53 22.88 -15.36
C THR A 23 1.13 21.99 -14.27
N ALA A 24 2.18 21.20 -14.55
CA ALA A 24 2.79 20.31 -13.55
C ALA A 24 3.59 21.06 -12.46
N LEU A 25 4.02 22.31 -12.71
CA LEU A 25 4.78 23.10 -11.74
C LEU A 25 3.92 23.77 -10.66
N GLN A 26 2.59 23.79 -10.80
CA GLN A 26 1.70 24.41 -9.81
C GLN A 26 1.31 23.48 -8.64
N LEU A 27 1.62 22.19 -8.72
CA LEU A 27 1.26 21.20 -7.69
C LEU A 27 2.07 21.31 -6.39
N PHE A 28 3.18 22.06 -6.38
CA PHE A 28 4.06 22.16 -5.21
C PHE A 28 3.80 23.40 -4.32
N SER A 29 2.86 24.27 -4.68
CA SER A 29 2.56 25.50 -3.94
C SER A 29 1.12 25.58 -3.41
N THR A 30 0.27 24.59 -3.68
CA THR A 30 -1.11 24.55 -3.17
C THR A 30 -1.17 23.92 -1.78
N PRO A 31 -1.87 24.52 -0.79
CA PRO A 31 -2.13 23.87 0.48
C PRO A 31 -2.85 22.53 0.25
N ILE A 32 -2.50 21.52 1.03
CA ILE A 32 -2.89 20.09 0.89
C ILE A 32 -4.42 19.90 0.76
N TRP A 33 -5.23 20.87 1.22
CA TRP A 33 -6.69 20.83 1.14
C TRP A 33 -7.26 21.19 -0.24
N SER A 34 -6.50 21.89 -1.10
CA SER A 34 -6.93 22.24 -2.46
C SER A 34 -6.83 21.07 -3.45
N ALA A 35 -6.03 20.05 -3.13
CA ALA A 35 -5.85 18.87 -3.98
C ALA A 35 -7.07 17.93 -4.03
N ILE A 36 -8.05 18.09 -3.13
CA ILE A 36 -9.27 17.26 -3.07
C ILE A 36 -10.40 17.82 -3.94
N SER A 37 -10.29 19.08 -4.38
CA SER A 37 -11.32 19.76 -5.20
C SER A 37 -10.84 20.10 -6.61
N ALA A 38 -9.55 19.87 -6.91
CA ALA A 38 -9.05 20.02 -8.27
C ALA A 38 -9.59 18.86 -9.12
N PRO A 39 -10.12 19.13 -10.33
CA PRO A 39 -10.45 18.05 -11.26
C PRO A 39 -9.19 17.18 -11.46
N LEU A 40 -9.39 15.86 -11.57
CA LEU A 40 -8.32 14.95 -11.94
C LEU A 40 -7.63 15.46 -13.22
N LEU A 41 -6.30 15.28 -13.29
CA LEU A 41 -5.46 15.66 -14.44
C LEU A 41 -6.17 15.35 -15.76
N GLU A 42 -6.26 16.36 -16.63
CA GLU A 42 -6.79 16.19 -17.98
C GLU A 42 -5.83 15.26 -18.75
N VAL A 43 -6.36 14.11 -19.19
CA VAL A 43 -5.58 13.03 -19.80
C VAL A 43 -5.39 13.35 -21.28
N ALA A 44 -4.15 13.34 -21.77
CA ALA A 44 -3.90 13.56 -23.18
C ALA A 44 -4.48 12.42 -24.04
N ALA A 45 -4.78 12.71 -25.31
CA ALA A 45 -5.30 11.70 -26.23
C ALA A 45 -4.33 10.51 -26.35
N GLY A 46 -4.80 9.30 -26.04
CA GLY A 46 -4.03 8.06 -26.08
C GLY A 46 -3.34 7.69 -24.76
N GLU A 47 -3.43 8.52 -23.73
CA GLU A 47 -2.95 8.17 -22.39
C GLU A 47 -4.05 7.51 -21.54
N THR A 48 -3.63 6.72 -20.55
CA THR A 48 -4.54 6.12 -19.56
C THR A 48 -4.19 6.65 -18.18
N LEU A 49 -5.12 7.37 -17.55
CA LEU A 49 -4.97 7.78 -16.16
C LEU A 49 -5.39 6.63 -15.23
N ILE A 50 -4.42 6.14 -14.47
CA ILE A 50 -4.66 5.18 -13.39
C ILE A 50 -4.48 5.92 -12.07
N THR A 51 -5.47 5.85 -11.20
CA THR A 51 -5.39 6.41 -9.85
C THR A 51 -5.12 5.29 -8.86
N ILE A 52 -4.10 5.46 -8.01
CA ILE A 52 -3.82 4.54 -6.90
C ILE A 52 -4.13 5.27 -5.60
N LEU A 53 -5.20 4.85 -4.94
CA LEU A 53 -5.49 5.23 -3.57
C LEU A 53 -4.87 4.19 -2.65
N HIS A 54 -4.23 4.64 -1.57
CA HIS A 54 -3.70 3.73 -0.59
C HIS A 54 -4.04 4.16 0.84
N THR A 55 -4.07 3.17 1.73
CA THR A 55 -3.97 3.36 3.18
C THR A 55 -2.90 2.43 3.74
N ASN A 56 -2.54 2.66 4.99
CA ASN A 56 -1.63 1.86 5.78
C ASN A 56 -1.93 2.18 7.26
N ASP A 57 -1.56 1.29 8.17
CA ASP A 57 -1.54 1.55 9.61
C ASP A 57 -2.88 2.08 10.12
N THR A 58 -3.97 1.49 9.64
CA THR A 58 -5.31 1.96 10.01
C THR A 58 -5.64 1.59 11.45
N HIS A 59 -4.94 0.60 12.02
CA HIS A 59 -4.93 0.29 13.44
C HIS A 59 -6.32 0.20 14.08
N SER A 60 -7.24 -0.46 13.38
CA SER A 60 -8.63 -0.61 13.81
C SER A 60 -9.34 0.73 14.08
N GLN A 61 -8.89 1.85 13.50
CA GLN A 61 -9.48 3.18 13.65
C GLN A 61 -10.74 3.31 12.77
N ILE A 62 -11.84 2.71 13.25
CA ILE A 62 -13.13 2.68 12.55
C ILE A 62 -13.80 4.05 12.55
N ASP A 63 -13.84 4.68 13.73
CA ASP A 63 -14.44 6.00 13.92
C ASP A 63 -13.43 7.13 13.68
N PRO A 64 -13.89 8.37 13.44
CA PRO A 64 -13.01 9.52 13.48
C PRO A 64 -12.29 9.63 14.83
N LEU A 65 -11.09 10.18 14.81
CA LEU A 65 -10.36 10.53 16.03
C LEU A 65 -11.20 11.49 16.89
N PRO A 66 -11.09 11.41 18.23
CA PRO A 66 -11.91 12.21 19.12
C PRO A 66 -11.64 13.71 18.91
N SER A 67 -12.60 14.56 19.28
CA SER A 67 -12.50 16.01 19.10
C SER A 67 -11.37 16.65 19.90
N ASN A 68 -10.87 15.97 20.94
CA ASN A 68 -9.74 16.39 21.77
C ASN A 68 -8.41 15.70 21.39
N ASP A 69 -8.35 14.99 20.25
CA ASP A 69 -7.09 14.47 19.74
C ASP A 69 -6.07 15.60 19.56
N LYS A 70 -4.82 15.36 19.95
CA LYS A 70 -3.79 16.40 20.03
C LYS A 70 -3.38 16.94 18.67
N GLN A 71 -3.46 16.11 17.63
CA GLN A 71 -2.87 16.42 16.33
C GLN A 71 -3.92 16.47 15.22
N TYR A 72 -4.92 15.60 15.28
CA TYR A 72 -5.89 15.40 14.21
C TYR A 72 -7.34 15.29 14.73
N PRO A 73 -7.84 16.29 15.48
CA PRO A 73 -9.17 16.23 16.08
C PRO A 73 -10.27 16.08 15.02
N GLY A 74 -11.13 15.07 15.21
CA GLY A 74 -12.27 14.78 14.32
C GLY A 74 -11.91 14.29 12.91
N LYS A 75 -10.64 13.92 12.67
CA LYS A 75 -10.17 13.41 11.37
C LYS A 75 -10.28 11.88 11.27
N GLY A 76 -10.17 11.35 10.06
CA GLY A 76 -10.19 9.90 9.82
C GLY A 76 -11.59 9.28 9.83
N GLY A 77 -11.63 7.98 10.12
CA GLY A 77 -12.84 7.17 10.15
C GLY A 77 -13.22 6.55 8.79
N VAL A 78 -13.70 5.31 8.86
CA VAL A 78 -14.07 4.46 7.72
C VAL A 78 -15.15 5.11 6.85
N ALA A 79 -16.17 5.73 7.44
CA ALA A 79 -17.27 6.33 6.68
C ALA A 79 -16.82 7.50 5.80
N ARG A 80 -15.90 8.34 6.29
CA ARG A 80 -15.33 9.44 5.51
C ARG A 80 -14.43 8.92 4.41
N ARG A 81 -13.61 7.90 4.70
CA ARG A 81 -12.80 7.20 3.70
C ARG A 81 -13.66 6.61 2.59
N ALA A 82 -14.75 5.90 2.93
CA ALA A 82 -15.70 5.34 1.96
C ALA A 82 -16.27 6.41 1.02
N THR A 83 -16.65 7.57 1.57
CA THR A 83 -17.18 8.70 0.80
C THR A 83 -16.15 9.25 -0.18
N LEU A 84 -14.89 9.40 0.26
CA LEU A 84 -13.79 9.87 -0.59
C LEU A 84 -13.47 8.89 -1.72
N VAL A 85 -13.32 7.60 -1.39
CA VAL A 85 -13.06 6.54 -2.37
C VAL A 85 -14.16 6.51 -3.43
N LYS A 86 -15.44 6.56 -3.01
CA LYS A 86 -16.58 6.57 -3.92
C LYS A 86 -16.56 7.78 -4.86
N ARG A 87 -16.15 8.95 -4.37
CA ARG A 87 -16.02 10.16 -5.20
C ARG A 87 -14.91 9.99 -6.23
N VAL A 88 -13.71 9.61 -5.81
CA VAL A 88 -12.56 9.44 -6.72
C VAL A 88 -12.86 8.39 -7.80
N ARG A 89 -13.46 7.25 -7.43
CA ARG A 89 -13.87 6.21 -8.39
C ARG A 89 -14.92 6.68 -9.40
N LYS A 90 -15.79 7.64 -9.01
CA LYS A 90 -16.75 8.26 -9.93
C LYS A 90 -16.04 9.15 -10.95
N GLU A 91 -14.99 9.84 -10.53
CA GLU A 91 -14.20 10.73 -11.39
C GLU A 91 -13.25 9.95 -12.31
N ASN A 92 -12.67 8.85 -11.81
CA ASN A 92 -11.85 7.94 -12.61
C ASN A 92 -12.17 6.47 -12.29
N PRO A 93 -12.85 5.74 -13.19
CA PRO A 93 -13.11 4.30 -13.03
C PRO A 93 -11.84 3.44 -12.99
N ASN A 94 -10.71 3.91 -13.54
CA ASN A 94 -9.42 3.23 -13.52
C ASN A 94 -8.68 3.47 -12.18
N THR A 95 -9.38 3.24 -11.07
CA THR A 95 -8.86 3.48 -9.72
C THR A 95 -8.65 2.18 -8.96
N LEU A 96 -7.41 1.98 -8.48
CA LEU A 96 -7.06 0.98 -7.50
C LEU A 96 -7.16 1.55 -6.09
N LEU A 97 -7.68 0.74 -5.16
CA LEU A 97 -7.58 0.99 -3.73
C LEU A 97 -6.79 -0.14 -3.06
N ILE A 98 -5.65 0.20 -2.49
CA ILE A 98 -4.74 -0.77 -1.88
C ILE A 98 -4.47 -0.45 -0.40
N ASP A 99 -4.03 -1.45 0.37
CA ASP A 99 -3.65 -1.28 1.77
C ASP A 99 -2.25 -1.85 2.05
N ALA A 100 -1.43 -1.09 2.76
CA ALA A 100 -0.05 -1.45 3.07
C ALA A 100 0.12 -2.22 4.40
N GLY A 101 -0.94 -2.76 5.01
CA GLY A 101 -0.85 -3.58 6.22
C GLY A 101 -1.07 -2.80 7.52
N ASP A 102 -1.02 -3.51 8.64
CA ASP A 102 -1.39 -3.04 9.97
C ASP A 102 -2.81 -2.47 10.00
N VAL A 103 -3.73 -3.30 9.53
CA VAL A 103 -5.16 -3.04 9.59
C VAL A 103 -5.67 -3.20 11.02
N PHE A 104 -5.08 -4.14 11.75
CA PHE A 104 -5.46 -4.52 13.10
C PHE A 104 -4.69 -3.77 14.19
N GLN A 105 -5.14 -4.01 15.44
CA GLN A 105 -4.61 -3.47 16.70
C GLN A 105 -4.63 -1.94 16.78
N GLY A 106 -5.13 -1.39 17.89
CA GLY A 106 -5.07 0.06 18.15
C GLY A 106 -6.29 0.59 18.88
N THR A 107 -7.49 0.11 18.55
CA THR A 107 -8.73 0.46 19.24
C THR A 107 -9.45 -0.78 19.82
N PRO A 108 -10.41 -0.60 20.74
CA PRO A 108 -11.18 -1.73 21.29
C PRO A 108 -11.95 -2.55 20.25
N TYR A 109 -12.22 -2.02 19.05
CA TYR A 109 -12.89 -2.78 17.99
C TYR A 109 -12.19 -4.10 17.71
N PHE A 110 -10.88 -4.09 17.49
CA PHE A 110 -10.12 -5.33 17.25
C PHE A 110 -10.20 -6.30 18.43
N ASN A 111 -10.20 -5.80 19.67
CA ASN A 111 -10.27 -6.64 20.87
C ASN A 111 -11.58 -7.43 20.94
N PHE A 112 -12.70 -6.83 20.53
CA PHE A 112 -14.03 -7.45 20.58
C PHE A 112 -14.38 -8.23 19.30
N TYR A 113 -14.03 -7.70 18.13
CA TYR A 113 -14.50 -8.21 16.83
C TYR A 113 -13.43 -8.96 16.03
N LYS A 114 -12.18 -8.99 16.51
CA LYS A 114 -11.12 -9.88 15.99
C LYS A 114 -10.90 -9.75 14.46
N GLY A 115 -10.96 -8.55 13.92
CA GLY A 115 -10.72 -8.28 12.49
C GLY A 115 -11.96 -8.30 11.61
N GLU A 116 -13.12 -8.70 12.13
CA GLU A 116 -14.37 -8.74 11.35
C GLU A 116 -14.80 -7.36 10.88
N VAL A 117 -14.82 -6.37 11.76
CA VAL A 117 -15.31 -5.02 11.45
C VAL A 117 -14.39 -4.35 10.43
N GLU A 118 -13.09 -4.54 10.58
CA GLU A 118 -12.03 -3.99 9.76
C GLU A 118 -12.14 -4.51 8.32
N TYR A 119 -12.10 -5.83 8.12
CA TYR A 119 -12.15 -6.41 6.78
C TYR A 119 -13.54 -6.37 6.15
N LYS A 120 -14.64 -6.40 6.91
CA LYS A 120 -15.97 -6.09 6.35
C LYS A 120 -16.02 -4.65 5.85
N SER A 121 -15.49 -3.71 6.62
CA SER A 121 -15.45 -2.29 6.24
C SER A 121 -14.61 -2.08 4.98
N MET A 122 -13.42 -2.67 4.90
CA MET A 122 -12.58 -2.61 3.70
C MET A 122 -13.28 -3.24 2.48
N SER A 123 -13.95 -4.37 2.68
CA SER A 123 -14.75 -5.02 1.61
C SER A 123 -15.89 -4.14 1.10
N LEU A 124 -16.57 -3.42 2.00
CA LEU A 124 -17.66 -2.50 1.65
C LEU A 124 -17.17 -1.23 0.95
N ILE A 125 -15.99 -0.73 1.32
CA ILE A 125 -15.32 0.36 0.58
C ILE A 125 -14.85 -0.12 -0.80
N GLY A 126 -14.54 -1.42 -0.90
CA GLY A 126 -14.08 -2.09 -2.10
C GLY A 126 -12.58 -1.95 -2.28
N TYR A 127 -11.77 -2.32 -1.28
CA TYR A 127 -10.33 -2.51 -1.48
C TYR A 127 -10.07 -3.57 -2.56
N ASP A 128 -8.98 -3.45 -3.29
CA ASP A 128 -8.61 -4.34 -4.39
C ASP A 128 -7.54 -5.36 -3.96
N VAL A 129 -6.53 -4.89 -3.23
CA VAL A 129 -5.41 -5.69 -2.72
C VAL A 129 -4.89 -5.13 -1.39
N GLY A 130 -4.58 -5.99 -0.43
CA GLY A 130 -3.85 -5.63 0.79
C GLY A 130 -2.55 -6.43 0.95
N THR A 131 -1.59 -5.91 1.72
CA THR A 131 -0.46 -6.69 2.26
C THR A 131 -0.61 -6.88 3.76
N LEU A 132 0.37 -7.53 4.39
CA LEU A 132 0.41 -7.79 5.82
C LEU A 132 1.49 -6.94 6.49
N GLY A 133 1.15 -6.31 7.61
CA GLY A 133 2.08 -5.73 8.55
C GLY A 133 2.32 -6.66 9.76
N ASN A 134 3.06 -6.18 10.75
CA ASN A 134 3.37 -6.98 11.94
C ASN A 134 2.16 -7.13 12.87
N HIS A 135 1.34 -6.09 13.05
CA HIS A 135 0.18 -6.12 13.94
C HIS A 135 -0.96 -7.00 13.41
N ASP A 136 -0.93 -7.35 12.13
CA ASP A 136 -1.90 -8.31 11.56
C ASP A 136 -1.75 -9.72 12.18
N PHE A 137 -0.60 -10.04 12.79
CA PHE A 137 -0.35 -11.31 13.46
C PHE A 137 -0.62 -11.29 14.97
N ASP A 138 -1.06 -10.19 15.57
CA ASP A 138 -1.13 -10.05 17.06
C ASP A 138 -2.03 -11.08 17.76
N ASN A 139 -3.04 -11.62 17.08
CA ASN A 139 -3.89 -12.72 17.59
C ASN A 139 -3.52 -14.10 17.04
N GLY A 140 -2.42 -14.19 16.29
CA GLY A 140 -1.92 -15.41 15.68
C GLY A 140 -2.40 -15.68 14.25
N VAL A 141 -1.66 -16.52 13.53
CA VAL A 141 -1.92 -16.94 12.14
C VAL A 141 -3.35 -17.45 11.94
N ASP A 142 -3.87 -18.26 12.87
CA ASP A 142 -5.24 -18.81 12.79
C ASP A 142 -6.31 -17.72 12.86
N ALA A 143 -6.13 -16.74 13.74
CA ALA A 143 -7.06 -15.62 13.90
C ALA A 143 -7.03 -14.71 12.67
N LEU A 144 -5.84 -14.42 12.13
CA LEU A 144 -5.68 -13.68 10.88
C LEU A 144 -6.40 -14.39 9.72
N ALA A 145 -6.20 -15.70 9.57
CA ALA A 145 -6.88 -16.50 8.56
C ALA A 145 -8.41 -16.51 8.74
N ALA A 146 -8.90 -16.53 9.98
CA ALA A 146 -10.31 -16.42 10.29
C ALA A 146 -10.88 -15.04 9.89
N ALA A 147 -10.17 -13.96 10.20
CA ALA A 147 -10.56 -12.60 9.82
C ALA A 147 -10.62 -12.43 8.29
N MET A 148 -9.66 -12.98 7.55
CA MET A 148 -9.61 -12.90 6.07
C MET A 148 -10.85 -13.48 5.36
N LYS A 149 -11.72 -14.23 6.05
CA LYS A 149 -13.02 -14.67 5.51
C LYS A 149 -13.99 -13.50 5.28
N PHE A 150 -13.77 -12.37 5.95
CA PHE A 150 -14.56 -11.16 5.80
C PHE A 150 -14.04 -10.21 4.71
N ALA A 151 -12.89 -10.52 4.11
CA ALA A 151 -12.26 -9.75 3.04
C ALA A 151 -12.64 -10.31 1.66
N ASN A 152 -13.24 -9.48 0.81
CA ASN A 152 -13.57 -9.81 -0.58
C ASN A 152 -12.49 -9.39 -1.59
N PHE A 153 -11.29 -9.08 -1.10
CA PHE A 153 -10.14 -8.64 -1.89
C PHE A 153 -8.96 -9.62 -1.76
N ASP A 154 -7.94 -9.43 -2.59
CA ASP A 154 -6.75 -10.30 -2.57
C ASP A 154 -5.73 -9.82 -1.52
N PHE A 155 -5.03 -10.75 -0.89
CA PHE A 155 -3.86 -10.45 -0.05
C PHE A 155 -2.58 -10.88 -0.74
N VAL A 156 -1.54 -10.07 -0.61
CA VAL A 156 -0.21 -10.40 -1.13
C VAL A 156 0.90 -10.21 -0.11
N SER A 157 1.88 -11.11 -0.12
CA SER A 157 3.16 -10.96 0.57
C SER A 157 4.20 -11.82 -0.16
N SER A 158 5.26 -11.19 -0.64
CA SER A 158 6.33 -11.86 -1.40
C SER A 158 7.44 -12.41 -0.53
N ASN A 159 7.66 -11.85 0.66
CA ASN A 159 8.78 -12.21 1.52
C ASN A 159 8.38 -13.03 2.75
N TYR A 160 7.10 -13.11 3.09
CA TYR A 160 6.60 -14.11 4.03
C TYR A 160 6.25 -15.41 3.29
N ASP A 161 6.99 -16.49 3.58
CA ASP A 161 6.63 -17.83 3.16
C ASP A 161 5.62 -18.42 4.16
N ILE A 162 4.39 -18.54 3.68
CA ILE A 162 3.19 -18.93 4.43
C ILE A 162 2.72 -20.36 4.08
N ARG A 163 3.55 -21.14 3.37
CA ARG A 163 3.25 -22.53 3.02
C ARG A 163 3.12 -23.40 4.27
N GLY A 164 2.12 -24.28 4.29
CA GLY A 164 1.79 -25.11 5.44
C GLY A 164 1.06 -24.37 6.56
N THR A 165 0.69 -23.11 6.35
CA THR A 165 -0.14 -22.33 7.29
C THR A 165 -1.57 -22.17 6.75
N PRO A 166 -2.55 -21.85 7.62
CA PRO A 166 -3.91 -21.49 7.18
C PRO A 166 -3.98 -20.33 6.16
N LEU A 167 -2.94 -19.50 6.08
CA LEU A 167 -2.88 -18.36 5.16
C LEU A 167 -2.56 -18.78 3.71
N GLU A 168 -2.07 -20.01 3.48
CA GLU A 168 -1.62 -20.51 2.17
C GLU A 168 -2.64 -20.34 1.04
N SER A 169 -3.93 -20.48 1.36
CA SER A 169 -4.99 -20.35 0.36
C SER A 169 -5.44 -18.90 0.11
N ARG A 170 -5.01 -17.94 0.94
CA ARG A 170 -5.51 -16.55 0.93
C ARG A 170 -4.45 -15.51 0.58
N VAL A 171 -3.18 -15.77 0.89
CA VAL A 171 -2.08 -14.83 0.64
C VAL A 171 -1.23 -15.33 -0.51
N LYS A 172 -1.10 -14.52 -1.57
CA LYS A 172 -0.30 -14.86 -2.77
C LYS A 172 1.00 -14.06 -2.77
N PRO A 173 2.06 -14.49 -3.47
CA PRO A 173 3.25 -13.65 -3.61
C PRO A 173 2.96 -12.31 -4.30
N TYR A 174 2.10 -12.34 -5.33
CA TYR A 174 1.66 -11.19 -6.09
C TYR A 174 0.30 -11.46 -6.75
N VAL A 175 -0.32 -10.42 -7.30
CA VAL A 175 -1.46 -10.50 -8.22
C VAL A 175 -1.27 -9.59 -9.43
N VAL A 176 -1.97 -9.89 -10.53
CA VAL A 176 -1.99 -9.03 -11.73
C VAL A 176 -3.41 -8.55 -11.97
N ARG A 177 -3.56 -7.26 -12.30
CA ARG A 177 -4.83 -6.61 -12.67
C ARG A 177 -4.68 -5.93 -14.02
N VAL A 178 -5.75 -5.87 -14.79
CA VAL A 178 -5.82 -5.07 -16.03
C VAL A 178 -6.73 -3.88 -15.77
N ILE A 179 -6.20 -2.66 -15.90
CA ILE A 179 -6.87 -1.42 -15.51
C ILE A 179 -6.66 -0.39 -16.60
N GLY A 180 -7.74 0.09 -17.21
CA GLY A 180 -7.66 0.94 -18.39
C GLY A 180 -6.82 0.33 -19.53
N GLY A 181 -6.81 -1.01 -19.66
CA GLY A 181 -5.98 -1.73 -20.63
C GLY A 181 -4.51 -1.94 -20.23
N VAL A 182 -4.07 -1.42 -19.09
CA VAL A 182 -2.69 -1.59 -18.58
C VAL A 182 -2.61 -2.80 -17.65
N ARG A 183 -1.64 -3.71 -17.87
CA ARG A 183 -1.33 -4.77 -16.90
C ARG A 183 -0.52 -4.22 -15.73
N VAL A 184 -1.12 -4.25 -14.54
CA VAL A 184 -0.55 -3.80 -13.27
C VAL A 184 -0.24 -5.02 -12.40
N GLY A 185 1.02 -5.22 -12.04
CA GLY A 185 1.45 -6.22 -11.07
C GLY A 185 1.48 -5.62 -9.67
N LEU A 186 0.89 -6.29 -8.69
CA LEU A 186 0.87 -5.84 -7.29
C LEU A 186 1.50 -6.91 -6.39
N PHE A 187 2.43 -6.50 -5.54
CA PHE A 187 3.09 -7.39 -4.58
C PHE A 187 3.25 -6.70 -3.23
N GLY A 188 3.47 -7.50 -2.18
CA GLY A 188 3.58 -7.03 -0.80
C GLY A 188 4.94 -7.36 -0.19
N LEU A 189 5.44 -6.53 0.72
CA LEU A 189 6.60 -6.81 1.57
C LEU A 189 6.23 -6.53 3.02
N GLY A 190 6.61 -7.41 3.94
CA GLY A 190 6.44 -7.23 5.38
C GLY A 190 7.78 -7.12 6.11
N ILE A 191 7.81 -6.42 7.24
CA ILE A 191 8.98 -6.28 8.12
C ILE A 191 9.40 -7.63 8.74
N SER A 192 10.62 -7.72 9.29
CA SER A 192 11.00 -8.92 10.05
C SER A 192 10.06 -9.09 11.26
N PRO A 193 9.48 -10.28 11.49
CA PRO A 193 8.65 -10.52 12.66
C PRO A 193 9.48 -10.59 13.96
N ASP A 194 10.80 -10.80 13.85
CA ASP A 194 11.70 -10.95 14.98
C ASP A 194 11.66 -9.69 15.87
N ASN A 195 11.42 -9.89 17.17
CA ASN A 195 11.26 -8.85 18.18
C ASN A 195 10.08 -7.88 18.00
N LEU A 196 9.25 -8.04 16.96
CA LEU A 196 8.03 -7.26 16.74
C LEU A 196 6.76 -8.07 17.03
N ILE A 197 6.82 -9.38 16.82
CA ILE A 197 5.68 -10.29 16.97
C ILE A 197 6.07 -11.38 17.96
N THR A 198 5.13 -11.75 18.84
CA THR A 198 5.30 -12.91 19.73
C THR A 198 5.59 -14.17 18.90
N PRO A 199 6.65 -14.96 19.18
CA PRO A 199 7.03 -16.13 18.36
C PRO A 199 5.90 -17.10 18.04
N GLU A 200 5.00 -17.32 18.98
CA GLU A 200 3.85 -18.20 18.83
C GLU A 200 2.85 -17.68 17.79
N ASN A 201 2.76 -16.36 17.62
CA ASN A 201 1.76 -15.70 16.78
C ASN A 201 2.07 -15.75 15.28
N PHE A 202 3.34 -15.94 14.89
CA PHE A 202 3.73 -16.13 13.49
C PHE A 202 4.27 -17.55 13.21
N LYS A 203 3.95 -18.51 14.07
CA LYS A 203 4.41 -19.89 13.93
C LYS A 203 4.09 -20.46 12.55
N GLY A 204 5.11 -20.99 11.89
CA GLY A 204 5.01 -21.58 10.54
C GLY A 204 5.24 -20.59 9.41
N VAL A 205 5.20 -19.27 9.68
CA VAL A 205 5.59 -18.24 8.72
C VAL A 205 7.11 -18.11 8.71
N LYS A 206 7.72 -18.16 7.52
CA LYS A 206 9.17 -17.93 7.38
C LYS A 206 9.41 -16.58 6.72
N TYR A 207 10.26 -15.78 7.33
CA TYR A 207 10.71 -14.50 6.79
C TYR A 207 11.86 -14.71 5.80
N ASN A 208 11.76 -14.08 4.63
CA ASN A 208 12.81 -14.02 3.63
C ASN A 208 13.29 -12.57 3.47
N ASP A 209 14.54 -12.41 3.01
CA ASP A 209 15.11 -11.10 2.73
C ASP A 209 14.22 -10.30 1.75
N PRO A 210 13.68 -9.15 2.15
CA PRO A 210 12.68 -8.43 1.37
C PRO A 210 13.28 -7.79 0.12
N VAL A 211 14.57 -7.44 0.12
CA VAL A 211 15.28 -6.88 -1.05
C VAL A 211 15.45 -7.94 -2.14
N LYS A 212 15.84 -9.15 -1.76
CA LYS A 212 15.91 -10.28 -2.70
C LYS A 212 14.53 -10.65 -3.21
N ALA A 213 13.55 -10.77 -2.32
CA ALA A 213 12.18 -11.09 -2.69
C ALA A 213 11.57 -10.05 -3.65
N SER A 214 11.81 -8.75 -3.41
CA SER A 214 11.33 -7.66 -4.28
C SER A 214 11.91 -7.77 -5.69
N ARG A 215 13.21 -8.01 -5.82
CA ARG A 215 13.89 -8.17 -7.12
C ARG A 215 13.33 -9.37 -7.89
N GLU A 216 13.14 -10.50 -7.23
CA GLU A 216 12.62 -11.73 -7.84
C GLU A 216 11.17 -11.56 -8.33
N VAL A 217 10.29 -10.99 -7.50
CA VAL A 217 8.88 -10.78 -7.87
C VAL A 217 8.73 -9.71 -8.94
N VAL A 218 9.51 -8.62 -8.91
CA VAL A 218 9.53 -7.60 -9.96
C VAL A 218 10.00 -8.19 -11.29
N GLY A 219 11.05 -9.03 -11.26
CA GLY A 219 11.52 -9.75 -12.44
C GLY A 219 10.42 -10.65 -13.04
N THR A 220 9.69 -11.36 -12.19
CA THR A 220 8.55 -12.20 -12.60
C THR A 220 7.42 -11.37 -13.20
N LEU A 221 7.02 -10.27 -12.54
CA LEU A 221 5.93 -9.41 -12.97
C LEU A 221 6.24 -8.73 -14.31
N ARG A 222 7.45 -8.21 -14.50
CA ARG A 222 7.84 -7.56 -15.76
C ARG A 222 8.11 -8.55 -16.88
N GLY A 223 8.84 -9.63 -16.59
CA GLY A 223 9.30 -10.58 -17.61
C GLY A 223 8.24 -11.61 -17.99
N ARG A 224 7.73 -12.37 -17.02
CA ARG A 224 6.78 -13.46 -17.26
C ARG A 224 5.36 -12.96 -17.41
N GLU A 225 4.92 -12.06 -16.53
CA GLU A 225 3.54 -11.56 -16.53
C GLU A 225 3.33 -10.39 -17.50
N GLY A 226 4.40 -9.79 -18.04
CA GLY A 226 4.29 -8.67 -18.97
C GLY A 226 3.63 -7.42 -18.37
N CYS A 227 3.77 -7.20 -17.06
CA CYS A 227 3.23 -6.03 -16.39
C CYS A 227 4.01 -4.77 -16.80
N THR A 228 3.30 -3.77 -17.32
CA THR A 228 3.86 -2.46 -17.67
C THR A 228 4.09 -1.62 -16.42
N LEU A 229 3.18 -1.73 -15.44
CA LEU A 229 3.27 -1.10 -14.13
C LEU A 229 3.43 -2.18 -13.06
N VAL A 230 4.34 -1.96 -12.12
CA VAL A 230 4.51 -2.81 -10.93
C VAL A 230 4.44 -1.92 -9.70
N VAL A 231 3.59 -2.31 -8.74
CA VAL A 231 3.31 -1.58 -7.50
C VAL A 231 3.68 -2.48 -6.32
N GLY A 232 4.63 -2.03 -5.50
CA GLY A 232 4.99 -2.68 -4.24
C GLY A 232 4.29 -2.02 -3.07
N MET A 233 3.58 -2.81 -2.26
CA MET A 233 3.02 -2.36 -0.98
C MET A 233 3.95 -2.85 0.11
N SER A 234 4.73 -1.93 0.67
CA SER A 234 5.74 -2.26 1.66
C SER A 234 5.27 -1.88 3.05
N HIS A 235 5.45 -2.83 3.98
CA HIS A 235 5.31 -2.63 5.41
C HIS A 235 6.68 -2.77 6.09
N LEU A 236 7.74 -2.22 5.47
CA LEU A 236 9.11 -2.24 6.01
C LEU A 236 9.47 -0.96 6.77
N GLY A 237 8.69 0.11 6.57
CA GLY A 237 8.96 1.42 7.14
C GLY A 237 9.89 2.27 6.27
N TYR A 238 9.75 3.59 6.39
CA TYR A 238 10.53 4.56 5.63
C TYR A 238 11.67 5.15 6.47
N TYR A 239 12.92 4.82 6.12
CA TYR A 239 14.11 5.28 6.84
C TYR A 239 15.03 6.08 5.90
N PRO A 240 15.06 7.43 5.99
CA PRO A 240 15.94 8.26 5.17
C PRO A 240 17.43 7.97 5.38
N ASN A 241 17.79 7.58 6.60
CA ASN A 241 19.14 7.25 7.04
C ASN A 241 19.09 5.93 7.82
N ALA A 242 18.79 4.82 7.13
CA ALA A 242 18.73 3.51 7.76
C ALA A 242 20.03 3.21 8.51
N ALA A 243 19.92 2.80 9.78
CA ALA A 243 21.06 2.33 10.54
C ALA A 243 21.59 1.01 9.94
N GLU A 244 22.82 0.64 10.29
CA GLU A 244 23.39 -0.62 9.83
C GLU A 244 22.55 -1.80 10.34
N GLY A 245 22.01 -2.59 9.41
CA GLY A 245 21.12 -3.72 9.69
C GLY A 245 19.62 -3.41 9.64
N GLU A 246 19.20 -2.14 9.53
CA GLU A 246 17.81 -1.79 9.25
C GLU A 246 17.50 -1.97 7.76
N ILE A 247 16.37 -2.60 7.43
CA ILE A 247 15.87 -2.70 6.06
C ILE A 247 14.51 -2.00 6.00
N GLY A 248 14.39 -1.01 5.12
CA GLY A 248 13.18 -0.24 4.87
C GLY A 248 13.02 0.14 3.40
N ASP A 249 12.04 1.01 3.16
CA ASP A 249 11.57 1.38 1.82
C ASP A 249 12.62 2.10 0.96
N THR A 250 13.67 2.65 1.57
CA THR A 250 14.76 3.33 0.85
C THR A 250 15.76 2.36 0.22
N GLN A 251 15.66 1.05 0.51
CA GLN A 251 16.61 0.02 0.07
C GLN A 251 16.01 -1.01 -0.91
N VAL A 252 14.69 -1.07 -1.04
CA VAL A 252 13.95 -2.08 -1.84
C VAL A 252 13.57 -1.61 -3.23
#